data_AF-A0A158K3I0-F1
#
_entry.id   AF-A0A158K3I0-F1
#
_cell.length_a   1.000
_cell.length_b   1.000
_cell.length_c   1.000
_cell.angle_alpha   90.00
_cell.angle_beta   90.00
_cell.angle_gamma   90.00
#
_symmetry.space_group_name_H-M   'P 1'
#
loop_
_entity.id
_entity.type
_entity.pdbx_description
1 polymer ?
#
loop_
_entity_poly.entity_id
_entity_poly.type
_entity_poly.pdbx_seq_one_letter_code
_entity_poly.pdbx_strand_id
1 'polypeptide(L)'
;MQTLSISDDGVGVGQEEMERASGLGLHSLRHQASLLGGSCTVTRNALGGTRVAIRYRRGRTMNGKSSSPGRATQILIVDDHPIIREGMTHLLNLQGDLHVCGAAGRADEALGAMACQPDMAIVDISLQSDSGLDLVKTLRHRYPNLAILVLSMHDENLFAERALRAGANGYLMKLEATDHVVSAIREVLAGNIYLSAAMHEKLARALTVPRKKPEGPIASLSEREFEVLHLIGLGFSTREIAGKLNRSVKTIETHHANIKEKLNIRSGRELMRFAIQWIESQ
;
A
#
# COMPACT_ATOMS: atom_id res chain seq x y z
N MET A 1 35.89 1.51 -2.85
CA MET A 1 34.98 2.52 -2.26
C MET A 1 34.62 3.49 -3.36
N GLN A 2 33.33 3.71 -3.61
CA GLN A 2 32.89 4.75 -4.56
C GLN A 2 32.41 5.97 -3.78
N THR A 3 32.57 7.15 -4.39
CA THR A 3 32.15 8.42 -3.82
C THR A 3 31.23 9.11 -4.82
N LEU A 4 29.98 9.38 -4.44
CA LEU A 4 29.03 10.15 -5.23
C LEU A 4 28.87 11.52 -4.55
N SER A 5 28.95 12.61 -5.29
CA SER A 5 28.85 13.95 -4.70
C SER A 5 27.96 14.87 -5.51
N ILE A 6 27.08 15.57 -4.81
CA ILE A 6 26.21 16.63 -5.33
C ILE A 6 26.68 17.94 -4.69
N SER A 7 26.79 18.99 -5.50
CA SER A 7 27.19 20.33 -5.04
C SER A 7 26.14 21.33 -5.48
N ASP A 8 25.73 22.18 -4.55
CA ASP A 8 24.87 23.34 -4.77
C ASP A 8 25.68 24.62 -4.54
N ASP A 9 25.55 25.61 -5.43
CA ASP A 9 26.31 26.87 -5.46
C ASP A 9 25.51 28.08 -4.92
N GLY A 10 24.32 27.85 -4.35
CA GLY A 10 23.52 28.85 -3.64
C GLY A 10 24.11 29.31 -2.31
N VAL A 11 23.37 30.18 -1.60
CA VAL A 11 23.72 30.67 -0.25
C VAL A 11 23.59 29.49 0.73
N GLY A 12 24.68 28.75 0.93
CA GLY A 12 24.67 27.48 1.65
C GLY A 12 24.18 27.59 3.10
N VAL A 13 23.88 26.43 3.69
CA VAL A 13 23.39 26.30 5.07
C VAL A 13 24.44 26.84 6.05
N GLY A 14 24.03 27.75 6.97
CA GLY A 14 24.90 28.34 8.00
C GLY A 14 25.60 27.27 8.85
N GLN A 15 26.80 27.53 9.39
CA GLN A 15 27.54 26.53 10.19
C GLN A 15 26.72 26.03 11.41
N GLU A 16 25.95 26.92 12.04
CA GLU A 16 25.04 26.59 13.14
C GLU A 16 23.77 25.86 12.67
N GLU A 17 23.31 26.14 11.44
CA GLU A 17 22.25 25.37 10.81
C GLU A 17 22.76 24.00 10.33
N MET A 18 24.04 23.80 10.03
CA MET A 18 24.56 22.51 9.54
C MET A 18 24.56 21.41 10.62
N GLU A 19 24.70 21.79 11.89
CA GLU A 19 24.56 20.90 13.04
C GLU A 19 23.09 20.70 13.47
N ARG A 20 22.22 21.68 13.17
CA ARG A 20 20.77 21.64 13.46
C ARG A 20 19.87 21.24 12.29
N ALA A 21 20.40 21.16 11.06
CA ALA A 21 19.68 20.87 9.84
C ALA A 21 19.44 19.37 9.73
N SER A 22 18.54 18.90 10.57
CA SER A 22 17.73 17.70 10.37
C SER A 22 16.65 17.96 9.30
N GLY A 23 17.02 18.57 8.17
CA GLY A 23 16.14 18.60 7.01
C GLY A 23 15.91 17.16 6.53
N LEU A 24 14.65 16.81 6.28
CA LEU A 24 14.21 15.44 5.94
C LEU A 24 15.08 14.78 4.84
N GLY A 25 15.60 15.57 3.89
CA GLY A 25 16.50 15.10 2.84
C GLY A 25 17.86 14.60 3.34
N LEU A 26 18.55 15.33 4.22
CA LEU A 26 19.89 14.97 4.70
C LEU A 26 19.86 13.79 5.68
N HIS A 27 18.80 13.70 6.49
CA HIS A 27 18.58 12.55 7.37
C HIS A 27 18.35 11.28 6.54
N SER A 28 17.54 11.37 5.49
CA SER A 28 17.28 10.25 4.57
C SER A 28 18.55 9.80 3.84
N LEU A 29 19.37 10.74 3.37
CA LEU A 29 20.64 10.45 2.69
C LEU A 29 21.68 9.81 3.63
N ARG A 30 21.77 10.28 4.88
CA ARG A 30 22.65 9.66 5.90
C ARG A 30 22.20 8.25 6.25
N HIS A 31 20.89 8.07 6.44
CA HIS A 31 20.30 6.77 6.72
C HIS A 31 20.53 5.78 5.57
N GLN A 32 20.28 6.18 4.32
CA GLN A 32 20.55 5.35 3.14
C GLN A 32 22.04 5.01 2.97
N ALA A 33 22.94 5.97 3.21
CA ALA A 33 24.38 5.70 3.19
C ALA A 33 24.78 4.65 4.25
N SER A 34 24.22 4.74 5.46
CA SER A 34 24.47 3.77 6.54
C SER A 34 23.98 2.37 6.19
N LEU A 35 22.79 2.23 5.58
CA LEU A 35 22.26 0.94 5.13
C LEU A 35 23.18 0.26 4.10
N LEU A 36 23.91 1.03 3.31
CA LEU A 36 24.89 0.55 2.32
C LEU A 36 26.30 0.33 2.92
N GLY A 37 26.44 0.36 4.25
CA GLY A 37 27.75 0.27 4.92
C GLY A 37 28.67 1.44 4.54
N GLY A 38 28.09 2.59 4.26
CA GLY A 38 28.74 3.81 3.83
C GLY A 38 28.54 5.00 4.77
N SER A 39 29.08 6.15 4.41
CA SER A 39 29.04 7.40 5.16
C SER A 39 28.67 8.56 4.25
N CYS A 40 27.84 9.49 4.74
CA CYS A 40 27.50 10.73 4.07
C CYS A 40 28.17 11.91 4.78
N THR A 41 28.98 12.68 4.06
CA THR A 41 29.67 13.89 4.54
C THR A 41 29.12 15.12 3.84
N VAL A 42 28.83 16.17 4.61
CA VAL A 42 28.36 17.46 4.11
C VAL A 42 29.46 18.49 4.38
N THR A 43 29.90 19.21 3.36
CA THR A 43 30.99 20.18 3.43
C THR A 43 30.60 21.45 2.68
N ARG A 44 31.11 22.61 3.09
CA ARG A 44 30.90 23.86 2.35
C ARG A 44 31.84 23.92 1.15
N ASN A 45 31.36 24.35 -0.01
CA ASN A 45 32.21 24.53 -1.20
C ASN A 45 32.90 25.90 -1.21
N ALA A 46 33.85 26.10 -2.11
CA ALA A 46 34.66 27.32 -2.20
C ALA A 46 33.86 28.60 -2.52
N LEU A 47 32.63 28.47 -3.01
CA LEU A 47 31.72 29.56 -3.37
C LEU A 47 30.69 29.87 -2.27
N GLY A 48 30.75 29.19 -1.13
CA GLY A 48 29.83 29.41 0.00
C GLY A 48 28.59 28.49 0.03
N GLY A 49 28.43 27.63 -0.97
CA GLY A 49 27.35 26.64 -1.07
C GLY A 49 27.65 25.30 -0.39
N THR A 50 26.81 24.30 -0.59
CA THR A 50 26.88 23.00 0.13
C THR A 50 27.23 21.84 -0.82
N ARG A 51 28.22 21.04 -0.45
CA ARG A 51 28.59 19.79 -1.11
C ARG A 51 28.30 18.60 -0.21
N VAL A 52 27.45 17.70 -0.68
CA VAL A 52 27.14 16.42 -0.04
C VAL A 52 27.89 15.32 -0.78
N ALA A 53 28.66 14.51 -0.06
CA ALA A 53 29.40 13.38 -0.62
C ALA A 53 29.07 12.08 0.14
N ILE A 54 28.70 11.03 -0.58
CA ILE A 54 28.38 9.72 -0.01
C ILE A 54 29.45 8.72 -0.44
N ARG A 55 30.05 8.04 0.54
CA ARG A 55 31.05 6.99 0.35
C ARG A 55 30.48 5.65 0.79
N TYR A 56 30.53 4.62 -0.05
CA TYR A 56 30.01 3.29 0.30
C TYR A 56 30.88 2.16 -0.26
N ARG A 57 30.75 0.96 0.32
CA ARG A 57 31.39 -0.27 -0.17
C ARG A 57 30.49 -0.91 -1.21
N ARG A 58 31.00 -1.08 -2.44
CA ARG A 58 30.26 -1.73 -3.53
C ARG A 58 30.22 -3.24 -3.26
N GLY A 59 29.13 -3.70 -2.65
CA GLY A 59 28.74 -5.10 -2.54
C GLY A 59 27.26 -5.19 -2.87
N ARG A 60 26.93 -5.91 -3.95
CA ARG A 60 25.69 -5.84 -4.75
C ARG A 60 25.50 -4.53 -5.50
N THR A 61 25.87 -4.59 -6.78
CA THR A 61 25.48 -3.65 -7.83
C THR A 61 23.99 -3.34 -7.77
N MET A 62 23.66 -2.08 -7.50
CA MET A 62 22.63 -1.35 -8.26
C MET A 62 23.01 -1.47 -9.74
N ASN A 63 22.54 -2.53 -10.40
CA ASN A 63 22.55 -2.61 -11.85
C ASN A 63 21.16 -2.13 -12.29
N GLY A 64 21.12 -0.92 -12.86
CA GLY A 64 20.21 -0.70 -13.96
C GLY A 64 20.51 -1.80 -14.97
N LYS A 65 19.57 -2.73 -15.14
CA LYS A 65 19.65 -3.74 -16.20
C LYS A 65 19.58 -2.97 -17.52
N SER A 66 20.71 -2.85 -18.22
CA SER A 66 20.64 -2.95 -19.67
C SER A 66 20.12 -4.35 -19.97
N SER A 67 18.97 -4.39 -20.60
CA SER A 67 18.26 -5.58 -21.05
C SER A 67 19.10 -6.43 -22.00
N SER A 68 19.66 -7.54 -21.50
CA SER A 68 19.39 -8.81 -22.16
C SER A 68 17.88 -9.07 -22.02
N PRO A 69 17.17 -9.63 -23.01
CA PRO A 69 15.71 -9.79 -22.94
C PRO A 69 15.37 -10.83 -21.86
N GLY A 70 15.35 -10.38 -20.61
CA GLY A 70 14.80 -11.13 -19.50
C GLY A 70 13.32 -11.30 -19.77
N ARG A 71 12.78 -12.47 -19.43
CA ARG A 71 11.34 -12.74 -19.50
C ARG A 71 10.59 -11.55 -18.91
N ALA A 72 9.62 -11.02 -19.66
CA ALA A 72 8.73 -9.96 -19.17
C ALA A 72 8.13 -10.39 -17.82
N THR A 73 7.97 -9.45 -16.91
CA THR A 73 7.39 -9.72 -15.60
C THR A 73 5.95 -10.18 -15.77
N GLN A 74 5.62 -11.35 -15.23
CA GLN A 74 4.28 -11.92 -15.36
C GLN A 74 3.35 -11.40 -14.27
N ILE A 75 2.24 -10.79 -14.68
CA ILE A 75 1.27 -10.17 -13.79
C ILE A 75 -0.06 -10.91 -13.89
N LEU A 76 -0.63 -11.24 -12.74
CA LEU A 76 -2.01 -11.70 -12.62
C LEU A 76 -2.90 -10.53 -12.18
N ILE A 77 -4.01 -10.30 -12.87
CA ILE A 77 -5.00 -9.29 -12.48
C ILE A 77 -6.23 -10.00 -11.90
N VAL A 78 -6.66 -9.59 -10.71
CA VAL A 78 -7.88 -10.08 -10.06
C VAL A 78 -8.79 -8.91 -9.78
N ASP A 79 -9.89 -8.80 -10.52
CA ASP A 79 -10.87 -7.71 -10.38
C ASP A 79 -12.20 -8.21 -10.93
N ASP A 80 -13.32 -8.01 -10.25
CA ASP A 80 -14.62 -8.48 -10.72
C ASP A 80 -15.22 -7.61 -11.83
N HIS A 81 -14.60 -6.47 -12.16
CA HIS A 81 -15.02 -5.56 -13.23
C HIS A 81 -14.29 -5.87 -14.55
N PRO A 82 -14.96 -6.39 -15.59
CA PRO A 82 -14.33 -6.74 -16.87
C PRO A 82 -13.59 -5.58 -17.53
N ILE A 83 -14.18 -4.37 -17.50
CA ILE A 83 -13.60 -3.16 -18.10
C ILE A 83 -12.26 -2.81 -17.44
N ILE A 84 -12.14 -2.96 -16.12
CA ILE A 84 -10.87 -2.70 -15.40
C ILE A 84 -9.82 -3.73 -15.80
N ARG A 85 -10.19 -5.02 -15.88
CA ARG A 85 -9.26 -6.07 -16.31
C ARG A 85 -8.74 -5.83 -17.72
N GLU A 86 -9.64 -5.51 -18.67
CA GLU A 86 -9.26 -5.24 -20.05
C GLU A 86 -8.37 -4.00 -20.19
N GLY A 87 -8.76 -2.89 -19.55
CA GLY A 87 -7.98 -1.65 -19.58
C GLY A 87 -6.59 -1.81 -18.95
N MET A 88 -6.51 -2.48 -17.80
CA MET A 88 -5.24 -2.76 -17.14
C MET A 88 -4.38 -3.73 -17.96
N THR A 89 -4.98 -4.76 -18.55
CA THR A 89 -4.27 -5.69 -19.45
C THR A 89 -3.65 -4.96 -20.63
N HIS A 90 -4.41 -4.06 -21.26
CA HIS A 90 -3.90 -3.25 -22.36
C HIS A 90 -2.75 -2.35 -21.90
N LEU A 91 -2.95 -1.57 -20.83
CA LEU A 91 -1.96 -0.63 -20.30
C LEU A 91 -0.64 -1.30 -19.92
N LEU A 92 -0.70 -2.46 -19.26
CA LEU A 92 0.49 -3.18 -18.82
C LEU A 92 1.21 -3.87 -19.99
N ASN A 93 0.49 -4.43 -20.96
CA ASN A 93 1.10 -5.05 -22.13
C ASN A 93 1.73 -4.04 -23.11
N LEU A 94 1.41 -2.74 -22.99
CA LEU A 94 2.16 -1.68 -23.70
C LEU A 94 3.57 -1.48 -23.14
N GLN A 95 3.86 -1.97 -21.94
CA GLN A 95 5.19 -1.90 -21.34
C GLN A 95 6.04 -3.08 -21.81
N GLY A 96 7.21 -2.81 -22.40
CA GLY A 96 8.07 -3.88 -22.93
C GLY A 96 8.64 -4.83 -21.86
N ASP A 97 8.56 -4.46 -20.59
CA ASP A 97 9.06 -5.22 -19.43
C ASP A 97 7.97 -5.94 -18.62
N LEU A 98 6.68 -5.74 -18.94
CA LEU A 98 5.54 -6.31 -18.20
C LEU A 98 4.64 -7.11 -19.14
N HIS A 99 4.02 -8.16 -18.63
CA HIS A 99 3.05 -8.96 -19.36
C HIS A 99 1.98 -9.53 -18.43
N VAL A 100 0.72 -9.42 -18.83
CA VAL A 100 -0.38 -10.03 -18.07
C VAL A 100 -0.53 -11.50 -18.45
N CYS A 101 -0.15 -12.41 -17.53
CA CYS A 101 -0.19 -13.86 -17.75
C CYS A 101 -1.57 -14.48 -17.48
N GLY A 102 -2.44 -13.75 -16.79
CA GLY A 102 -3.78 -14.20 -16.47
C GLY A 102 -4.65 -13.08 -15.91
N ALA A 103 -5.96 -13.27 -16.00
CA ALA A 103 -6.96 -12.38 -15.44
C ALA A 103 -8.08 -13.22 -14.82
N ALA A 104 -8.58 -12.82 -13.65
CA ALA A 104 -9.62 -13.52 -12.91
C ALA A 104 -10.66 -12.53 -12.37
N GLY A 105 -11.93 -12.94 -12.36
CA GLY A 105 -13.02 -12.16 -11.76
C GLY A 105 -13.33 -12.52 -10.32
N ARG A 106 -12.86 -13.69 -9.86
CA ARG A 106 -13.20 -14.29 -8.57
C ARG A 106 -11.97 -14.94 -7.92
N ALA A 107 -12.06 -15.23 -6.61
CA ALA A 107 -10.92 -15.75 -5.86
C ALA A 107 -10.51 -17.17 -6.27
N ASP A 108 -11.47 -18.03 -6.59
CA ASP A 108 -11.23 -19.40 -7.09
C ASP A 108 -10.53 -19.39 -8.46
N GLU A 109 -10.99 -18.54 -9.38
CA GLU A 109 -10.35 -18.30 -10.68
C GLU A 109 -8.92 -17.79 -10.51
N ALA A 110 -8.69 -16.87 -9.58
CA ALA A 110 -7.36 -16.34 -9.28
C ALA A 110 -6.41 -17.44 -8.79
N LEU A 111 -6.89 -18.33 -7.90
CA LEU A 111 -6.11 -19.48 -7.42
C LEU A 111 -5.78 -20.47 -8.54
N GLY A 112 -6.71 -20.69 -9.48
CA GLY A 112 -6.46 -21.49 -10.68
C GLY A 112 -5.44 -20.83 -11.62
N ALA A 113 -5.54 -19.51 -11.80
CA ALA A 113 -4.65 -18.72 -12.65
C ALA A 113 -3.20 -18.65 -12.13
N MET A 114 -2.94 -19.00 -10.86
CA MET A 114 -1.58 -19.15 -10.33
C MET A 114 -0.72 -20.15 -11.10
N ALA A 115 -1.34 -21.06 -11.89
CA ALA A 115 -0.64 -21.93 -12.82
C ALA A 115 0.19 -21.17 -13.87
N CYS A 116 -0.11 -19.89 -14.17
CA CYS A 116 0.72 -19.05 -15.05
C CYS A 116 2.03 -18.57 -14.39
N GLN A 117 2.26 -18.91 -13.13
CA GLN A 117 3.44 -18.52 -12.35
C GLN A 117 3.69 -17.00 -12.40
N PRO A 118 2.71 -16.19 -11.96
CA PRO A 118 2.89 -14.74 -11.91
C PRO A 118 4.00 -14.38 -10.92
N ASP A 119 4.81 -13.39 -11.32
CA ASP A 119 5.77 -12.72 -10.44
C ASP A 119 5.04 -11.75 -9.48
N MET A 120 3.86 -11.26 -9.90
CA MET A 120 3.04 -10.32 -9.15
C MET A 120 1.54 -10.54 -9.37
N ALA A 121 0.74 -10.30 -8.33
CA ALA A 121 -0.71 -10.20 -8.44
C ALA A 121 -1.19 -8.79 -8.10
N ILE A 122 -2.06 -8.24 -8.95
CA ILE A 122 -2.85 -7.04 -8.66
C ILE A 122 -4.23 -7.52 -8.25
N VAL A 123 -4.64 -7.19 -7.02
CA VAL A 123 -5.85 -7.76 -6.41
C VAL A 123 -6.80 -6.64 -6.00
N ASP A 124 -8.02 -6.68 -6.54
CA ASP A 124 -9.13 -5.93 -6.00
C ASP A 124 -9.56 -6.50 -4.65
N ILE A 125 -9.79 -5.62 -3.68
CA ILE A 125 -10.34 -6.04 -2.39
C ILE A 125 -11.86 -6.21 -2.47
N SER A 126 -12.53 -5.41 -3.31
CA SER A 126 -13.98 -5.37 -3.45
C SER A 126 -14.53 -6.45 -4.39
N LEU A 127 -14.07 -7.69 -4.28
CA LEU A 127 -14.60 -8.79 -5.09
C LEU A 127 -16.07 -9.10 -4.68
N GLN A 128 -16.98 -9.13 -5.64
CA GLN A 128 -18.43 -9.30 -5.41
C GLN A 128 -18.82 -10.31 -4.33
N SER A 129 -18.37 -11.56 -4.48
CA SER A 129 -18.75 -12.70 -3.61
C SER A 129 -17.66 -13.06 -2.61
N ASP A 130 -16.44 -12.59 -2.84
CA ASP A 130 -15.24 -13.03 -2.15
C ASP A 130 -14.61 -11.84 -1.41
N SER A 131 -13.94 -12.11 -0.29
CA SER A 131 -13.15 -11.09 0.40
C SER A 131 -11.78 -11.02 -0.27
N GLY A 132 -11.47 -9.93 -0.96
CA GLY A 132 -10.19 -9.81 -1.65
C GLY A 132 -9.01 -9.75 -0.68
N LEU A 133 -9.19 -9.23 0.54
CA LEU A 133 -8.21 -9.36 1.63
C LEU A 133 -8.01 -10.81 2.07
N ASP A 134 -9.04 -11.65 2.06
CA ASP A 134 -8.87 -13.08 2.36
C ASP A 134 -8.18 -13.82 1.20
N LEU A 135 -8.39 -13.39 -0.04
CA LEU A 135 -7.58 -13.84 -1.17
C LEU A 135 -6.12 -13.42 -0.98
N VAL A 136 -5.82 -12.18 -0.60
CA VAL A 136 -4.45 -11.71 -0.31
C VAL A 136 -3.80 -12.58 0.78
N LYS A 137 -4.50 -12.87 1.88
CA LYS A 137 -3.99 -13.77 2.94
C LYS A 137 -3.68 -15.15 2.39
N THR A 138 -4.59 -15.70 1.60
CA THR A 138 -4.45 -17.03 0.98
C THR A 138 -3.25 -17.08 0.04
N LEU A 139 -3.10 -16.06 -0.81
CA LEU A 139 -1.98 -15.93 -1.72
C LEU A 139 -0.66 -15.77 -0.98
N ARG A 140 -0.57 -14.90 0.04
CA ARG A 140 0.64 -14.75 0.85
C ARG A 140 1.02 -16.05 1.57
N HIS A 141 0.03 -16.78 2.08
CA HIS A 141 0.28 -18.05 2.77
C HIS A 141 0.79 -19.15 1.82
N ARG A 142 0.19 -19.29 0.64
CA ARG A 142 0.56 -20.33 -0.35
C ARG A 142 1.77 -19.95 -1.21
N TYR A 143 1.98 -18.65 -1.45
CA TYR A 143 3.02 -18.11 -2.32
C TYR A 143 3.78 -16.97 -1.62
N PRO A 144 4.67 -17.27 -0.67
CA PRO A 144 5.33 -16.26 0.18
C PRO A 144 6.19 -15.25 -0.57
N ASN A 145 6.61 -15.56 -1.80
CA ASN A 145 7.45 -14.68 -2.64
C ASN A 145 6.63 -13.88 -3.66
N LEU A 146 5.32 -14.12 -3.77
CA LEU A 146 4.47 -13.38 -4.69
C LEU A 146 4.41 -11.90 -4.26
N ALA A 147 4.69 -11.00 -5.19
CA ALA A 147 4.46 -9.58 -4.97
C ALA A 147 2.96 -9.30 -5.11
N ILE A 148 2.34 -8.62 -4.16
CA ILE A 148 0.89 -8.38 -4.15
C ILE A 148 0.62 -6.89 -4.03
N LEU A 149 0.03 -6.29 -5.06
CA LEU A 149 -0.46 -4.91 -5.02
C LEU A 149 -1.99 -4.95 -4.89
N VAL A 150 -2.51 -4.31 -3.86
CA VAL A 150 -3.95 -4.12 -3.73
C VAL A 150 -4.38 -2.91 -4.56
N LEU A 151 -5.48 -3.06 -5.29
CA LEU A 151 -6.13 -1.99 -6.04
C LEU A 151 -7.56 -1.81 -5.54
N SER A 152 -8.02 -0.60 -5.21
CA SER A 152 -9.38 -0.46 -4.64
C SER A 152 -10.02 0.91 -4.85
N MET A 153 -11.35 0.97 -4.87
CA MET A 153 -12.07 2.25 -4.77
C MET A 153 -12.11 2.82 -3.33
N HIS A 154 -11.75 2.03 -2.33
CA HIS A 154 -11.82 2.46 -0.94
C HIS A 154 -10.68 3.42 -0.58
N ASP A 155 -10.91 4.24 0.44
CA ASP A 155 -9.92 5.17 0.96
C ASP A 155 -8.70 4.42 1.51
N GLU A 156 -7.52 4.80 1.04
CA GLU A 156 -6.25 4.24 1.45
C GLU A 156 -6.05 4.30 2.99
N ASN A 157 -6.48 5.38 3.64
CA ASN A 157 -6.34 5.58 5.09
C ASN A 157 -7.10 4.55 5.91
N LEU A 158 -8.13 3.95 5.32
CA LEU A 158 -9.03 3.00 5.96
C LEU A 158 -8.58 1.55 5.70
N PHE A 159 -8.13 1.23 4.48
CA PHE A 159 -7.88 -0.16 4.08
C PHE A 159 -6.41 -0.53 3.88
N ALA A 160 -5.50 0.41 3.66
CA ALA A 160 -4.12 0.07 3.34
C ALA A 160 -3.41 -0.69 4.47
N GLU A 161 -3.61 -0.29 5.75
CA GLU A 161 -3.02 -1.03 6.87
C GLU A 161 -3.54 -2.48 6.92
N ARG A 162 -4.83 -2.69 6.65
CA ARG A 162 -5.44 -4.03 6.63
C ARG A 162 -4.88 -4.87 5.48
N ALA A 163 -4.69 -4.28 4.29
CA ALA A 163 -4.06 -4.91 3.15
C ALA A 163 -2.62 -5.33 3.44
N LEU A 164 -1.81 -4.45 4.01
CA LEU A 164 -0.42 -4.77 4.39
C LEU A 164 -0.36 -5.87 5.44
N ARG A 165 -1.22 -5.81 6.47
CA ARG A 165 -1.33 -6.88 7.48
C ARG A 165 -1.77 -8.22 6.90
N ALA A 166 -2.61 -8.20 5.87
CA ALA A 166 -2.99 -9.41 5.12
C ALA A 166 -1.84 -9.98 4.27
N GLY A 167 -0.78 -9.20 4.05
CA GLY A 167 0.40 -9.61 3.31
C GLY A 167 0.55 -8.93 1.95
N ALA A 168 -0.18 -7.85 1.67
CA ALA A 168 0.08 -7.03 0.49
C ALA A 168 1.44 -6.30 0.61
N ASN A 169 2.06 -6.03 -0.53
CA ASN A 169 3.24 -5.19 -0.66
C ASN A 169 2.91 -3.74 -1.00
N GLY A 170 1.66 -3.41 -1.29
CA GLY A 170 1.25 -2.05 -1.53
C GLY A 170 -0.25 -1.91 -1.67
N TYR A 171 -0.71 -0.66 -1.70
CA TYR A 171 -2.09 -0.27 -1.94
C TYR A 171 -2.10 0.89 -2.92
N LEU A 172 -3.02 0.84 -3.88
CA LEU A 172 -3.27 1.93 -4.82
C LEU A 172 -4.77 2.12 -4.99
N MET A 173 -5.23 3.36 -4.96
CA MET A 173 -6.63 3.65 -5.25
C MET A 173 -6.90 3.48 -6.76
N LYS A 174 -8.00 2.82 -7.13
CA LYS A 174 -8.41 2.59 -8.53
C LYS A 174 -8.51 3.91 -9.31
N LEU A 175 -8.89 5.00 -8.66
CA LEU A 175 -8.94 6.35 -9.24
C LEU A 175 -7.57 6.87 -9.69
N GLU A 176 -6.51 6.50 -8.97
CA GLU A 176 -5.11 6.91 -9.24
C GLU A 176 -4.38 5.90 -10.13
N ALA A 177 -5.00 4.75 -10.40
CA ALA A 177 -4.37 3.61 -11.06
C ALA A 177 -3.86 3.95 -12.46
N THR A 178 -4.62 4.72 -13.23
CA THR A 178 -4.29 5.06 -14.62
C THR A 178 -2.91 5.71 -14.75
N ASP A 179 -2.55 6.56 -13.79
CA ASP A 179 -1.31 7.34 -13.83
C ASP A 179 -0.18 6.66 -13.06
N HIS A 180 -0.51 5.91 -12.01
CA HIS A 180 0.48 5.46 -11.04
C HIS A 180 0.74 3.95 -11.03
N VAL A 181 -0.11 3.12 -11.65
CA VAL A 181 -0.02 1.66 -11.51
C VAL A 181 1.31 1.08 -11.99
N VAL A 182 1.87 1.58 -13.09
CA VAL A 182 3.17 1.10 -13.61
C VAL A 182 4.31 1.42 -12.64
N SER A 183 4.29 2.61 -12.05
CA SER A 183 5.27 3.00 -11.03
C SER A 183 5.12 2.15 -9.76
N ALA A 184 3.87 1.91 -9.33
CA ALA A 184 3.57 1.08 -8.17
C ALA A 184 4.04 -0.37 -8.35
N ILE A 185 3.81 -0.95 -9.52
CA ILE A 185 4.29 -2.28 -9.88
C ILE A 185 5.82 -2.35 -9.76
N ARG A 186 6.53 -1.40 -10.36
CA ARG A 186 8.00 -1.39 -10.36
C ARG A 186 8.59 -1.23 -8.96
N GLU A 187 8.00 -0.36 -8.14
CA GLU A 187 8.40 -0.19 -6.74
C GLU A 187 8.19 -1.47 -5.92
N VAL A 188 7.02 -2.10 -6.06
CA VAL A 188 6.70 -3.35 -5.37
C VAL A 188 7.62 -4.49 -5.82
N LEU A 189 7.91 -4.61 -7.11
CA LEU A 189 8.85 -5.60 -7.64
C LEU A 189 10.30 -5.35 -7.20
N ALA A 190 10.67 -4.10 -6.92
CA ALA A 190 11.96 -3.75 -6.31
C ALA A 190 12.05 -4.12 -4.82
N GLY A 191 10.95 -4.60 -4.23
CA GLY A 191 10.86 -4.97 -2.81
C GLY A 191 10.43 -3.83 -1.89
N ASN A 192 10.05 -2.68 -2.45
CA ASN A 192 9.53 -1.55 -1.67
C ASN A 192 8.04 -1.74 -1.37
N ILE A 193 7.56 -1.02 -0.34
CA ILE A 193 6.14 -0.89 -0.09
C ILE A 193 5.61 0.31 -0.86
N TYR A 194 4.56 0.13 -1.66
CA TYR A 194 3.91 1.24 -2.37
C TYR A 194 2.66 1.71 -1.63
N LEU A 195 2.69 2.97 -1.17
CA LEU A 195 1.61 3.69 -0.50
C LEU A 195 1.81 5.19 -0.73
N SER A 196 0.78 6.00 -0.49
CA SER A 196 0.95 7.45 -0.43
C SER A 196 1.96 7.87 0.65
N ALA A 197 2.55 9.06 0.48
CA ALA A 197 3.46 9.63 1.46
C ALA A 197 2.78 9.80 2.83
N ALA A 198 1.52 10.24 2.84
CA ALA A 198 0.75 10.40 4.07
C ALA A 198 0.58 9.08 4.82
N MET A 199 0.34 7.98 4.11
CA MET A 199 0.22 6.65 4.71
C MET A 199 1.55 6.07 5.16
N HIS A 200 2.63 6.30 4.42
CA HIS A 200 3.98 5.98 4.90
C HIS A 200 4.28 6.64 6.24
N GLU A 201 3.98 7.94 6.36
CA GLU A 201 4.16 8.64 7.63
C GLU A 201 3.23 8.13 8.74
N LYS A 202 1.95 7.84 8.42
CA LYS A 202 0.99 7.29 9.39
C LYS A 202 1.50 5.95 9.96
N LEU A 203 1.98 5.05 9.10
CA LEU A 203 2.52 3.76 9.52
C LEU A 203 3.84 3.92 10.29
N ALA A 204 4.73 4.82 9.85
CA ALA A 204 5.95 5.11 10.58
C ALA A 204 5.65 5.64 12.01
N ARG A 205 4.68 6.57 12.13
CA ARG A 205 4.20 7.07 13.43
C ARG A 205 3.63 5.94 14.30
N ALA A 206 2.85 5.03 13.71
CA ALA A 206 2.27 3.88 14.41
C ALA A 206 3.32 2.88 14.94
N LEU A 207 4.53 2.84 14.36
CA LEU A 207 5.65 2.06 14.88
C LEU A 207 6.38 2.75 16.03
N THR A 208 6.40 4.09 16.06
CA THR A 208 7.09 4.89 17.09
C THR A 208 6.26 5.11 18.36
N VAL A 209 4.93 5.13 18.25
CA VAL A 209 4.03 5.21 19.39
C VAL A 209 3.56 3.78 19.70
N PRO A 210 3.70 3.26 20.93
CA PRO A 210 3.12 1.99 21.32
C PRO A 210 1.59 2.13 21.30
N ARG A 211 0.99 2.01 20.11
CA ARG A 211 -0.44 1.81 19.98
C ARG A 211 -0.71 0.44 20.59
N LYS A 212 -1.72 0.34 21.46
CA LYS A 212 -2.36 -0.98 21.69
C LYS A 212 -2.60 -1.54 20.29
N LYS A 213 -2.01 -2.70 19.99
CA LYS A 213 -2.22 -3.38 18.71
C LYS A 213 -3.71 -3.28 18.38
N PRO A 214 -4.11 -3.10 17.11
CA PRO A 214 -5.47 -3.42 16.70
C PRO A 214 -5.66 -4.95 16.73
N GLU A 215 -5.27 -5.61 17.81
CA GLU A 215 -5.79 -6.90 18.25
C GLU A 215 -7.07 -6.56 19.00
N GLY A 216 -8.09 -6.23 18.22
CA GLY A 216 -9.44 -5.97 18.69
C GLY A 216 -10.43 -6.64 17.75
N PRO A 217 -11.68 -6.85 18.19
CA PRO A 217 -12.70 -7.55 17.41
C PRO A 217 -13.04 -6.88 16.05
N ILE A 218 -12.53 -5.67 15.79
CA ILE A 218 -12.61 -5.01 14.47
C ILE A 218 -11.78 -5.73 13.39
N ALA A 219 -10.69 -6.40 13.76
CA ALA A 219 -9.87 -7.17 12.82
C ALA A 219 -10.64 -8.37 12.23
N SER A 220 -11.63 -8.91 12.95
CA SER A 220 -12.50 -9.99 12.45
C SER A 220 -13.65 -9.55 11.54
N LEU A 221 -13.87 -8.23 11.42
CA LEU A 221 -14.86 -7.74 10.46
C LEU A 221 -14.39 -8.01 9.04
N SER A 222 -15.31 -8.44 8.18
CA SER A 222 -15.07 -8.45 6.74
C SER A 222 -14.86 -7.03 6.23
N GLU A 223 -14.33 -6.88 5.03
CA GLU A 223 -14.18 -5.56 4.40
C GLU A 223 -15.49 -4.78 4.37
N ARG A 224 -16.57 -5.46 4.00
CA ARG A 224 -17.89 -4.86 3.89
C ARG A 224 -18.46 -4.47 5.25
N GLU A 225 -18.28 -5.32 6.26
CA GLU A 225 -18.68 -5.02 7.62
C GLU A 225 -17.87 -3.86 8.22
N PHE A 226 -16.58 -3.79 7.89
CA PHE A 226 -15.70 -2.71 8.31
C PHE A 226 -16.08 -1.37 7.65
N GLU A 227 -16.40 -1.38 6.35
CA GLU A 227 -16.92 -0.23 5.63
C GLU A 227 -18.26 0.26 6.22
N VAL A 228 -19.17 -0.67 6.52
CA VAL A 228 -20.45 -0.35 7.18
C VAL A 228 -20.20 0.23 8.57
N LEU A 229 -19.32 -0.37 9.39
CA LEU A 229 -18.97 0.15 10.72
C LEU A 229 -18.42 1.59 10.63
N HIS A 230 -17.56 1.85 9.64
CA HIS A 230 -17.00 3.18 9.42
C HIS A 230 -18.10 4.20 9.08
N LEU A 231 -19.02 3.88 8.17
CA LEU A 231 -20.11 4.79 7.82
C LEU A 231 -21.08 5.03 9.00
N ILE A 232 -21.30 4.03 9.86
CA ILE A 232 -22.05 4.22 11.12
C ILE A 232 -21.35 5.26 12.00
N GLY A 233 -20.03 5.13 12.18
CA GLY A 233 -19.26 6.06 13.02
C GLY A 233 -19.28 7.50 12.48
N LEU A 234 -19.40 7.67 11.16
CA LEU A 234 -19.54 8.98 10.51
C LEU A 234 -20.93 9.61 10.65
N GLY A 235 -21.90 8.92 11.27
CA GLY A 235 -23.24 9.46 11.48
C GLY A 235 -24.29 9.05 10.44
N PHE A 236 -23.95 8.21 9.46
CA PHE A 236 -24.90 7.82 8.41
C PHE A 236 -25.97 6.86 8.93
N SER A 237 -27.22 7.10 8.55
CA SER A 237 -28.34 6.18 8.79
C SER A 237 -28.24 4.95 7.89
N THR A 238 -28.89 3.84 8.29
CA THR A 238 -28.95 2.60 7.50
C THR A 238 -29.37 2.82 6.05
N ARG A 239 -30.29 3.77 5.82
CA ARG A 239 -30.77 4.11 4.46
C ARG A 239 -29.74 4.88 3.65
N GLU A 240 -29.01 5.80 4.27
CA GLU A 240 -27.92 6.52 3.61
C GLU A 240 -26.75 5.58 3.30
N ILE A 241 -26.41 4.68 4.23
CA ILE A 241 -25.40 3.63 4.00
C ILE A 241 -25.82 2.75 2.83
N ALA A 242 -27.07 2.28 2.79
CA ALA A 242 -27.60 1.49 1.68
C ALA A 242 -27.44 2.20 0.33
N GLY A 243 -27.74 3.51 0.28
CA GLY A 243 -27.55 4.35 -0.90
C GLY A 243 -26.08 4.48 -1.31
N LYS A 244 -25.19 4.83 -0.37
CA LYS A 244 -23.75 4.99 -0.63
C LYS A 244 -23.11 3.69 -1.13
N LEU A 245 -23.55 2.57 -0.59
CA LEU A 245 -22.99 1.26 -0.87
C LEU A 245 -23.70 0.52 -2.01
N ASN A 246 -24.70 1.16 -2.64
CA ASN A 246 -25.57 0.61 -3.68
C ASN A 246 -26.10 -0.80 -3.32
N ARG A 247 -26.72 -0.93 -2.14
CA ARG A 247 -27.30 -2.17 -1.62
C ARG A 247 -28.68 -1.91 -1.02
N SER A 248 -29.43 -2.99 -0.80
CA SER A 248 -30.71 -2.89 -0.10
C SER A 248 -30.50 -2.59 1.40
N VAL A 249 -31.45 -1.88 2.01
CA VAL A 249 -31.46 -1.62 3.46
C VAL A 249 -31.35 -2.93 4.25
N LYS A 250 -32.07 -3.99 3.82
CA LYS A 250 -32.01 -5.33 4.41
C LYS A 250 -30.60 -5.94 4.41
N THR A 251 -29.80 -5.68 3.37
CA THR A 251 -28.40 -6.12 3.31
C THR A 251 -27.57 -5.39 4.37
N ILE A 252 -27.77 -4.08 4.53
CA ILE A 252 -27.08 -3.29 5.56
C ILE A 252 -27.49 -3.75 6.96
N GLU A 253 -28.77 -4.04 7.20
CA GLU A 253 -29.24 -4.60 8.48
C GLU A 253 -28.58 -5.95 8.81
N THR A 254 -28.35 -6.78 7.78
CA THR A 254 -27.61 -8.04 7.92
C THR A 254 -26.17 -7.78 8.35
N HIS A 255 -25.48 -6.81 7.71
CA HIS A 255 -24.15 -6.40 8.16
C HIS A 255 -24.16 -5.86 9.59
N HIS A 256 -25.16 -5.06 10.00
CA HIS A 256 -25.29 -4.62 11.40
C HIS A 256 -25.41 -5.80 12.37
N ALA A 257 -26.15 -6.85 12.01
CA ALA A 257 -26.28 -8.05 12.82
C ALA A 257 -24.93 -8.77 12.96
N ASN A 258 -24.23 -8.99 11.85
CA ASN A 258 -22.92 -9.65 11.86
C ASN A 258 -21.85 -8.85 12.61
N ILE A 259 -21.84 -7.52 12.44
CA ILE A 259 -20.92 -6.64 13.18
C ILE A 259 -21.19 -6.75 14.68
N LYS A 260 -22.47 -6.67 15.10
CA LYS A 260 -22.83 -6.82 16.52
C LYS A 260 -22.38 -8.17 17.08
N GLU A 261 -22.57 -9.25 16.33
CA GLU A 261 -22.13 -10.58 16.74
C GLU A 261 -20.60 -10.65 16.88
N LYS A 262 -19.86 -10.24 15.85
CA LYS A 262 -18.39 -10.25 15.84
C LYS A 262 -17.76 -9.34 16.89
N LEU A 263 -18.42 -8.23 17.21
CA LEU A 263 -17.96 -7.27 18.24
C LEU A 263 -18.55 -7.54 19.63
N ASN A 264 -19.41 -8.56 19.78
CA ASN A 264 -20.13 -8.87 21.01
C ASN A 264 -20.94 -7.67 21.58
N ILE A 265 -21.63 -6.95 20.69
CA ILE A 265 -22.45 -5.76 20.98
C ILE A 265 -23.94 -6.13 20.94
N ARG A 266 -24.72 -5.67 21.92
CA ARG A 266 -26.11 -6.14 22.10
C ARG A 266 -27.14 -5.31 21.36
N SER A 267 -26.89 -4.01 21.16
CA SER A 267 -27.87 -3.08 20.60
C SER A 267 -27.31 -2.18 19.50
N GLY A 268 -28.19 -1.67 18.64
CA GLY A 268 -27.80 -0.70 17.61
C GLY A 268 -27.25 0.62 18.19
N ARG A 269 -27.73 1.01 19.39
CA ARG A 269 -27.22 2.19 20.11
C ARG A 269 -25.80 1.99 20.62
N GLU A 270 -25.50 0.81 21.17
CA GLU A 270 -24.14 0.45 21.55
C GLU A 270 -23.22 0.38 20.34
N LEU A 271 -23.70 -0.17 19.20
CA LEU A 271 -22.94 -0.20 17.95
C LEU A 271 -22.59 1.21 17.47
N MET A 272 -23.56 2.12 17.48
CA MET A 272 -23.35 3.52 17.11
C MET A 272 -22.30 4.19 18.00
N ARG A 273 -22.43 4.04 19.33
CA ARG A 273 -21.48 4.59 20.30
C ARG A 273 -20.07 4.03 20.08
N PHE A 274 -19.97 2.72 19.87
CA PHE A 274 -18.70 2.06 19.59
C PHE A 274 -18.06 2.59 18.31
N ALA A 275 -18.84 2.73 17.23
CA ALA A 275 -18.34 3.20 15.94
C ALA A 275 -17.81 4.64 16.01
N ILE A 276 -18.53 5.55 16.71
CA ILE A 276 -18.08 6.93 16.93
C ILE A 276 -16.75 6.95 17.71
N GLN A 277 -16.71 6.27 18.86
CA GLN A 277 -15.50 6.22 19.70
C GLN A 277 -14.30 5.65 18.95
N TRP A 278 -14.54 4.68 18.06
CA TRP A 278 -13.49 4.11 17.24
C TRP A 278 -12.95 5.12 16.21
N ILE A 279 -13.82 5.87 15.50
CA ILE A 279 -13.37 6.91 14.57
C ILE A 279 -12.58 8.01 15.28
N GLU A 280 -13.02 8.43 16.48
CA GLU A 280 -12.31 9.44 17.27
C GLU A 280 -10.92 8.97 17.75
N SER A 281 -10.69 7.66 17.80
CA SER A 281 -9.42 7.06 18.24
C SER A 281 -8.41 6.78 17.12
N GLN A 282 -8.80 7.01 15.85
CA GLN A 282 -8.02 6.67 14.66
C GLN A 282 -6.92 7.69 14.32
#